data_AF-A0A8K0HCR3-F1
#
_entry.id   AF-A0A8K0HCR3-F1
#
_cell.length_a   1.000
_cell.length_b   1.000
_cell.length_c   1.000
_cell.angle_alpha   90.00
_cell.angle_beta   90.00
_cell.angle_gamma   90.00
#
_symmetry.space_group_name_H-M   'P 1'
#
loop_
_entity.id
_entity.type
_entity.pdbx_description
1 polymer ?
#
loop_
_entity_poly.entity_id
_entity_poly.type
_entity_poly.pdbx_seq_one_letter_code
_entity_poly.pdbx_strand_id
1 'polypeptide(L)'
;MANQVVFILSLLTTSFALAIAFEPSPLQDFCVADPTSQARVNGLACLDAKLVTAQHFSFSGVYIAGNTSNPHGSRVTPVNVVQIPGLNTLGISLACIDYAPTGVVPPCTYTPSRHRGSNSHRMKFVCRKNVGYGNAVSISALSSQNRGVITIANAVFGSKPGIDDDVLSKALQADKYVVDRLQWQF
;
A
#
# COMPACT_ATOMS: atom_id res chain seq x y z
N MET A 1 -31.65 16.93 -39.31
CA MET A 1 -30.28 16.66 -39.82
C MET A 1 -29.22 17.31 -38.93
N ALA A 2 -29.19 18.64 -38.74
CA ALA A 2 -28.17 19.32 -37.94
C ALA A 2 -28.15 18.94 -36.44
N ASN A 3 -29.31 18.85 -35.78
CA ASN A 3 -29.36 18.49 -34.35
C ASN A 3 -28.87 17.07 -34.03
N GLN A 4 -29.08 16.11 -34.94
CA GLN A 4 -28.56 14.75 -34.75
C GLN A 4 -27.04 14.68 -34.91
N VAL A 5 -26.48 15.47 -35.83
CA VAL A 5 -25.02 15.57 -36.02
C VAL A 5 -24.37 16.21 -34.78
N VAL A 6 -24.97 17.26 -34.22
CA VAL A 6 -24.47 17.90 -32.99
C VAL A 6 -24.51 16.94 -31.79
N PHE A 7 -25.55 16.13 -31.66
CA PHE A 7 -25.69 15.15 -30.57
C PHE A 7 -24.66 14.01 -30.67
N ILE A 8 -24.36 13.55 -31.89
CA ILE A 8 -23.35 12.52 -32.14
C ILE A 8 -21.93 13.08 -31.89
N LEU A 9 -21.65 14.32 -32.29
CA LEU A 9 -20.38 14.98 -32.00
C LEU A 9 -20.17 15.21 -30.49
N SER A 10 -21.21 15.58 -29.75
CA SER A 10 -21.10 15.72 -28.29
C SER A 10 -20.81 14.38 -27.60
N LEU A 11 -21.47 13.30 -28.03
CA LEU A 11 -21.22 11.95 -27.49
C LEU A 11 -19.80 11.45 -27.78
N LEU A 12 -19.23 11.80 -28.93
CA LEU A 12 -17.86 11.43 -29.30
C LEU A 12 -16.79 12.12 -28.43
N THR A 13 -17.04 13.36 -28.00
CA THR A 13 -16.08 14.09 -27.13
C THR A 13 -16.08 13.61 -25.68
N THR A 14 -17.19 13.07 -25.19
CA THR A 14 -17.32 12.56 -23.81
C THR A 14 -16.76 11.15 -23.60
N SER A 15 -16.44 10.40 -24.66
CA SER A 15 -16.03 8.99 -24.55
C SER A 15 -14.52 8.78 -24.33
N PHE A 16 -13.70 9.84 -24.41
CA PHE A 16 -12.24 9.72 -24.41
C PHE A 16 -11.53 10.10 -23.10
N ALA A 17 -12.21 10.01 -21.95
CA ALA A 17 -11.56 10.17 -20.64
C ALA A 17 -11.15 8.81 -20.03
N LEU A 18 -10.20 8.11 -20.67
CA LEU A 18 -9.48 7.02 -20.01
C LEU A 18 -8.43 7.62 -19.07
N ALA A 19 -8.80 7.89 -17.83
CA ALA A 19 -7.84 8.27 -16.79
C ALA A 19 -6.96 7.06 -16.44
N ILE A 20 -5.70 7.10 -16.85
CA ILE A 20 -4.68 6.11 -16.49
C ILE A 20 -3.91 6.60 -15.26
N ALA A 21 -4.18 6.02 -14.10
CA ALA A 21 -3.33 6.17 -12.91
C ALA A 21 -2.17 5.16 -13.00
N PHE A 22 -0.99 5.61 -13.40
CA PHE A 22 0.26 4.85 -13.47
C PHE A 22 1.32 5.56 -12.63
N GLU A 23 2.25 4.82 -12.01
CA GLU A 23 3.46 5.47 -11.48
C GLU A 23 4.37 5.81 -12.67
N PRO A 24 4.63 7.10 -12.94
CA PRO A 24 5.36 7.50 -14.13
C PRO A 24 6.72 6.80 -14.17
N SER A 25 7.10 6.28 -15.35
CA SER A 25 8.44 5.74 -15.56
C SER A 25 9.48 6.84 -15.27
N PRO A 26 10.63 6.50 -14.66
CA PRO A 26 11.65 7.48 -14.35
C PRO A 26 12.14 8.13 -15.64
N LEU A 27 12.16 9.47 -15.67
CA LEU A 27 12.62 10.26 -16.82
C LEU A 27 14.14 10.50 -16.80
N GLN A 28 14.80 10.09 -15.71
CA GLN A 28 16.22 10.28 -15.41
C GLN A 28 16.71 9.11 -14.55
N ASP A 29 18.03 8.96 -14.39
CA ASP A 29 18.61 7.81 -13.67
C ASP A 29 18.14 7.71 -12.22
N PHE A 30 18.03 8.84 -11.52
CA PHE A 30 17.52 8.89 -10.15
C PHE A 30 16.79 10.20 -9.86
N CYS A 31 15.81 10.15 -8.96
CA CYS A 31 15.18 11.32 -8.34
C CYS A 31 15.08 11.00 -6.86
N VAL A 32 15.99 11.51 -6.03
CA VAL A 32 15.93 11.29 -4.57
C VAL A 32 14.81 12.17 -4.01
N ALA A 33 13.92 11.62 -3.18
CA ALA A 33 12.86 12.39 -2.56
C ALA A 33 13.41 13.52 -1.65
N ASP A 34 12.94 14.73 -1.88
CA ASP A 34 13.20 15.90 -1.04
C ASP A 34 12.04 16.11 -0.04
N PRO A 35 12.24 15.80 1.26
CA PRO A 35 11.20 15.99 2.27
C PRO A 35 10.98 17.46 2.63
N THR A 36 11.86 18.38 2.22
CA THR A 36 11.79 19.81 2.55
C THR A 36 11.08 20.64 1.49
N SER A 37 10.86 20.07 0.30
CA SER A 37 10.18 20.75 -0.79
C SER A 37 8.74 21.08 -0.42
N GLN A 38 8.33 22.32 -0.69
CA GLN A 38 6.95 22.77 -0.54
C GLN A 38 6.09 22.46 -1.79
N ALA A 39 6.71 21.97 -2.87
CA ALA A 39 6.02 21.68 -4.11
C ALA A 39 5.07 20.48 -3.93
N ARG A 40 3.79 20.66 -4.32
CA ARG A 40 2.81 19.57 -4.33
C ARG A 40 2.83 18.89 -5.69
N VAL A 41 3.31 17.65 -5.72
CA VAL A 41 3.36 16.79 -6.91
C VAL A 41 2.71 15.43 -6.61
N ASN A 42 2.32 14.69 -7.65
CA ASN A 42 1.91 13.30 -7.49
C ASN A 42 3.17 12.46 -7.19
N GLY A 43 3.41 12.16 -5.92
CA GLY A 43 4.63 11.50 -5.45
C GLY A 43 5.43 12.42 -4.51
N LEU A 44 6.75 12.45 -4.67
CA LEU A 44 7.66 13.29 -3.89
C LEU A 44 8.53 14.12 -4.83
N ALA A 45 8.75 15.38 -4.48
CA ALA A 45 9.66 16.26 -5.23
C ALA A 45 11.09 15.71 -5.21
N CYS A 46 11.88 16.03 -6.23
CA CYS A 46 13.27 15.60 -6.34
C CYS A 46 14.21 16.58 -5.65
N LEU A 47 15.19 16.05 -4.93
CA LEU A 47 16.35 16.79 -4.45
C LEU A 47 17.24 17.21 -5.64
N ASP A 48 17.96 18.32 -5.52
CA ASP A 48 19.02 18.69 -6.47
C ASP A 48 20.07 17.56 -6.53
N ALA A 49 20.38 17.10 -7.75
CA ALA A 49 21.37 16.05 -8.00
C ALA A 49 22.74 16.32 -7.37
N LYS A 50 23.13 17.59 -7.18
CA LYS A 50 24.40 17.97 -6.52
C LYS A 50 24.42 17.66 -5.02
N LEU A 51 23.25 17.58 -4.38
CA LEU A 51 23.10 17.28 -2.96
C LEU A 51 22.92 15.78 -2.71
N VAL A 52 22.78 14.99 -3.77
CA VAL A 52 22.56 13.55 -3.66
C VAL A 52 23.84 12.83 -3.26
N THR A 53 23.76 12.10 -2.16
CA THR A 53 24.81 11.22 -1.67
C THR A 53 24.36 9.75 -1.66
N ALA A 54 25.31 8.83 -1.51
CA ALA A 54 25.06 7.38 -1.47
C ALA A 54 24.15 6.95 -0.31
N GLN A 55 24.11 7.73 0.77
CA GLN A 55 23.28 7.45 1.93
C GLN A 55 21.77 7.52 1.61
N HIS A 56 21.36 8.27 0.58
CA HIS A 56 19.96 8.33 0.17
C HIS A 56 19.45 7.03 -0.48
N PHE A 57 20.34 6.11 -0.84
CA PHE A 57 20.02 4.83 -1.47
C PHE A 57 20.23 3.63 -0.54
N SER A 58 20.57 3.85 0.74
CA SER A 58 20.87 2.78 1.68
C SER A 58 19.94 2.80 2.90
N PHE A 59 19.68 1.62 3.45
CA PHE A 59 18.93 1.44 4.69
C PHE A 59 19.55 0.31 5.50
N SER A 60 20.07 0.64 6.68
CA SER A 60 20.73 -0.29 7.60
C SER A 60 19.78 -0.93 8.61
N GLY A 61 18.47 -1.01 8.33
CA GLY A 61 17.50 -1.58 9.28
C GLY A 61 17.05 -3.02 8.97
N VAL A 62 17.34 -3.57 7.78
CA VAL A 62 16.76 -4.85 7.34
C VAL A 62 17.27 -6.05 8.15
N TYR A 63 18.51 -5.97 8.65
CA TYR A 63 19.12 -7.04 9.46
C TYR A 63 18.74 -6.98 10.95
N ILE A 64 18.09 -5.89 11.38
CA ILE A 64 17.68 -5.69 12.77
C ILE A 64 16.30 -6.32 12.94
N ALA A 65 16.22 -7.37 13.74
CA ALA A 65 14.96 -8.04 14.04
C ALA A 65 13.98 -7.07 14.72
N GLY A 66 12.78 -6.98 14.17
CA GLY A 66 11.68 -6.24 14.76
C GLY A 66 11.14 -6.88 16.04
N ASN A 67 10.54 -6.06 16.92
CA ASN A 67 9.91 -6.54 18.13
C ASN A 67 8.61 -7.31 17.83
N THR A 68 8.65 -8.63 18.00
CA THR A 68 7.53 -9.56 17.81
C THR A 68 6.77 -9.90 19.10
N SER A 69 7.11 -9.27 20.24
CA SER A 69 6.35 -9.37 21.50
C SER A 69 5.06 -8.55 21.43
N ASN A 70 4.16 -8.96 20.55
CA ASN A 70 2.84 -8.37 20.33
C ASN A 70 1.80 -9.47 20.05
N PRO A 71 0.49 -9.17 20.08
CA PRO A 71 -0.55 -10.20 19.93
C PRO A 71 -0.51 -11.00 18.63
N HIS A 72 0.11 -10.46 17.58
CA HIS A 72 0.24 -11.15 16.29
C HIS A 72 1.50 -12.02 16.22
N GLY A 73 2.48 -11.81 17.10
CA GLY A 73 3.75 -12.51 17.04
C GLY A 73 4.55 -12.20 15.77
N SER A 74 4.27 -11.07 15.11
CA SER A 74 4.98 -10.65 13.90
C SER A 74 5.20 -9.15 13.87
N ARG A 75 6.21 -8.70 13.12
CA ARG A 75 6.51 -7.28 12.91
C ARG A 75 6.84 -7.04 11.45
N VAL A 76 6.07 -6.17 10.80
CA VAL A 76 6.35 -5.69 9.45
C VAL A 76 7.19 -4.42 9.56
N THR A 77 8.37 -4.43 8.94
CA THR A 77 9.26 -3.29 8.81
C THR A 77 9.25 -2.85 7.34
N PRO A 78 8.53 -1.75 7.01
CA PRO A 78 8.52 -1.23 5.65
C PRO A 78 9.89 -0.64 5.30
N VAL A 79 10.27 -0.82 4.04
CA VAL A 79 11.47 -0.24 3.43
C VAL A 79 11.02 0.36 2.11
N ASN A 80 10.41 1.53 2.20
CA ASN A 80 9.81 2.27 1.11
C ASN A 80 10.53 3.61 0.94
N VAL A 81 9.98 4.50 0.10
CA VAL A 81 10.56 5.82 -0.19
C VAL A 81 10.78 6.71 1.05
N VAL A 82 10.08 6.44 2.16
CA VAL A 82 10.28 7.16 3.44
C VAL A 82 11.59 6.72 4.10
N GLN A 83 11.94 5.44 4.04
CA GLN A 83 13.21 4.93 4.60
C GLN A 83 14.38 5.05 3.60
N ILE A 84 14.11 4.90 2.31
CA ILE A 84 15.11 5.03 1.23
C ILE A 84 14.59 6.09 0.24
N PRO A 85 14.93 7.37 0.43
CA PRO A 85 14.50 8.45 -0.45
C PRO A 85 14.85 8.24 -1.93
N GLY A 86 15.93 7.51 -2.23
CA GLY A 86 16.34 7.14 -3.57
C GLY A 86 15.40 6.17 -4.32
N LEU A 87 14.41 5.56 -3.64
CA LEU A 87 13.38 4.73 -4.30
C LEU A 87 12.31 5.55 -5.02
N ASN A 88 12.31 6.88 -4.84
CA ASN A 88 11.35 7.75 -5.50
C ASN A 88 11.49 7.63 -7.02
N THR A 89 10.36 7.57 -7.72
CA THR A 89 10.19 7.32 -9.17
C THR A 89 10.55 5.92 -9.68
N LEU A 90 11.08 5.02 -8.84
CA LEU A 90 11.48 3.67 -9.28
C LEU A 90 10.33 2.64 -9.23
N GLY A 91 9.22 2.97 -8.58
CA GLY A 91 8.06 2.09 -8.52
C GLY A 91 8.30 0.78 -7.76
N ILE A 92 9.27 0.75 -6.84
CA ILE A 92 9.62 -0.42 -6.03
C ILE A 92 9.73 -0.08 -4.54
N SER A 93 9.32 -1.00 -3.69
CA SER A 93 9.57 -0.97 -2.25
C SER A 93 9.77 -2.39 -1.72
N LEU A 94 10.28 -2.50 -0.50
CA LEU A 94 10.47 -3.75 0.19
C LEU A 94 9.73 -3.73 1.54
N ALA A 95 9.44 -4.90 2.07
CA ALA A 95 9.00 -5.08 3.45
C ALA A 95 9.73 -6.28 4.04
N CYS A 96 10.40 -6.08 5.17
CA CYS A 96 10.91 -7.15 5.99
C CYS A 96 9.85 -7.53 7.01
N ILE A 97 9.66 -8.83 7.25
CA ILE A 97 8.68 -9.33 8.21
C ILE A 97 9.36 -10.33 9.11
N ASP A 98 9.42 -10.00 10.39
CA ASP A 98 9.90 -10.87 11.45
C ASP A 98 8.73 -11.62 12.09
N TYR A 99 8.92 -12.89 12.41
CA TYR A 99 7.94 -13.75 13.07
C TYR A 99 8.56 -14.40 14.30
N ALA A 100 7.84 -14.36 15.42
CA ALA A 100 8.02 -15.27 16.53
C ALA A 100 7.52 -16.68 16.15
N PRO A 101 7.82 -17.73 16.93
CA PRO A 101 7.24 -19.06 16.72
C PRO A 101 5.71 -18.96 16.73
N THR A 102 5.05 -19.61 15.78
CA THR A 102 3.58 -19.56 15.58
C THR A 102 2.99 -18.19 15.18
N GLY A 103 3.82 -17.15 15.03
CA GLY A 103 3.40 -15.79 14.70
C GLY A 103 2.70 -15.68 13.34
N VAL A 104 1.81 -14.68 13.20
CA VAL A 104 0.97 -14.48 12.03
C VAL A 104 1.05 -13.04 11.54
N VAL A 105 0.96 -12.85 10.22
CA VAL A 105 0.59 -11.57 9.63
C VAL A 105 -0.92 -11.61 9.40
N PRO A 106 -1.71 -10.75 10.09
CA PRO A 106 -3.14 -10.68 9.88
C PRO A 106 -3.48 -10.44 8.41
N PRO A 107 -4.64 -10.92 7.93
CA PRO A 107 -5.08 -10.70 6.57
C PRO A 107 -5.00 -9.21 6.17
N CYS A 108 -4.16 -8.92 5.18
CA CYS A 108 -4.01 -7.58 4.63
C CYS A 108 -4.05 -7.61 3.10
N THR A 109 -4.34 -6.44 2.52
CA THR A 109 -4.25 -6.21 1.08
C THR A 109 -3.33 -5.02 0.84
N TYR A 110 -2.83 -4.91 -0.39
CA TYR A 110 -2.11 -3.73 -0.81
C TYR A 110 -2.99 -2.88 -1.72
N THR A 111 -2.93 -1.56 -1.55
CA THR A 111 -3.59 -0.61 -2.47
C THR A 111 -3.19 -0.93 -3.91
N PRO A 112 -4.10 -1.11 -4.87
CA PRO A 112 -3.74 -1.50 -6.23
C PRO A 112 -2.70 -0.55 -6.86
N SER A 113 -1.68 -1.10 -7.52
CA SER A 113 -0.83 -0.34 -8.46
C SER A 113 -1.07 -0.95 -9.83
N ARG A 114 -1.37 -0.09 -10.80
CA ARG A 114 -1.66 -0.55 -12.16
C ARG A 114 -0.33 -0.76 -12.88
N HIS A 115 -0.07 -1.98 -13.33
CA HIS A 115 1.02 -2.27 -14.28
C HIS A 115 0.55 -2.02 -15.71
N ARG A 116 1.40 -1.37 -16.53
CA ARG A 116 1.13 -1.18 -17.96
C ARG A 116 0.93 -2.55 -18.63
N GLY A 117 -0.24 -2.76 -19.24
CA GLY A 117 -0.58 -4.00 -19.95
C GLY A 117 -1.31 -5.08 -19.13
N SER A 118 -1.50 -4.90 -17.81
CA SER A 118 -2.31 -5.83 -17.02
C SER A 118 -3.77 -5.37 -16.92
N ASN A 119 -4.69 -6.17 -17.46
CA ASN A 119 -6.15 -6.00 -17.30
C ASN A 119 -6.69 -6.73 -16.06
N SER A 120 -5.83 -7.29 -15.21
CA SER A 120 -6.23 -8.08 -14.05
C SER A 120 -6.08 -7.29 -12.75
N HIS A 121 -7.17 -6.64 -12.32
CA HIS A 121 -7.29 -6.01 -11.00
C HIS A 121 -7.77 -7.04 -9.97
N ARG A 122 -6.91 -8.00 -9.60
CA ARG A 122 -7.25 -8.93 -8.51
C ARG A 122 -6.75 -8.38 -7.18
N MET A 123 -7.70 -8.07 -6.30
CA MET A 123 -7.41 -7.89 -4.88
C MET A 123 -6.72 -9.16 -4.37
N LYS A 124 -5.49 -9.03 -3.87
CA LYS A 124 -4.73 -10.16 -3.31
C LYS A 124 -4.67 -10.00 -1.80
N PHE A 125 -5.27 -10.96 -1.11
CA PHE A 125 -5.12 -11.12 0.33
C PHE A 125 -3.77 -11.77 0.63
N VAL A 126 -3.06 -11.18 1.60
CA VAL A 126 -1.82 -11.71 2.13
C VAL A 126 -2.11 -12.19 3.55
N CYS A 127 -1.94 -13.49 3.76
CA CYS A 127 -1.96 -14.12 5.07
C CYS A 127 -0.71 -15.00 5.16
N ARG A 128 0.08 -14.82 6.21
CA ARG A 128 1.29 -15.61 6.45
C ARG A 128 1.31 -16.05 7.91
N LYS A 129 1.79 -17.27 8.15
CA LYS A 129 1.98 -17.82 9.48
C LYS A 129 3.32 -18.53 9.53
N ASN A 130 4.08 -18.28 10.60
CA ASN A 130 5.25 -19.07 10.92
C ASN A 130 4.79 -20.40 11.53
N VAL A 131 5.00 -21.50 10.82
CA VAL A 131 4.67 -22.86 11.29
C VAL A 131 5.85 -23.54 11.99
N GLY A 132 7.02 -22.90 12.02
CA GLY A 132 8.21 -23.41 12.69
C GLY A 132 8.23 -23.10 14.19
N TYR A 133 9.13 -23.80 14.89
CA TYR A 133 9.39 -23.63 16.32
C TYR A 133 10.36 -22.48 16.64
N GLY A 134 11.07 -21.96 15.64
CA GLY A 134 12.01 -20.85 15.78
C GLY A 134 11.48 -19.54 15.18
N ASN A 135 12.22 -18.47 15.41
CA ASN A 135 11.96 -17.19 14.74
C ASN A 135 12.18 -17.34 13.22
N ALA A 136 11.40 -16.61 12.43
CA ALA A 136 11.52 -16.61 10.97
C ALA A 136 11.51 -15.18 10.43
N VAL A 137 12.16 -14.98 9.29
CA VAL A 137 12.17 -13.70 8.57
C VAL A 137 11.73 -13.92 7.13
N SER A 138 10.90 -13.03 6.61
CA SER A 138 10.54 -13.02 5.19
C SER A 138 10.66 -11.62 4.61
N ILE A 139 11.29 -11.50 3.44
CA ILE A 139 11.38 -10.24 2.70
C ILE A 139 10.42 -10.30 1.52
N SER A 140 9.66 -9.22 1.30
CA SER A 140 8.75 -9.10 0.16
C SER A 140 9.08 -7.85 -0.63
N ALA A 141 9.24 -7.99 -1.95
CA ALA A 141 9.33 -6.86 -2.86
C ALA A 141 7.96 -6.49 -3.42
N LEU A 142 7.69 -5.20 -3.54
CA LEU A 142 6.41 -4.66 -3.95
C LEU A 142 6.60 -3.66 -5.09
N SER A 143 5.73 -3.73 -6.09
CA SER A 143 5.76 -2.85 -7.27
C SER A 143 5.04 -1.52 -7.04
N SER A 144 5.52 -0.74 -6.08
CA SER A 144 5.24 0.69 -5.91
C SER A 144 6.24 1.25 -4.90
N GLN A 145 6.69 2.50 -5.09
CA GLN A 145 7.64 3.15 -4.18
C GLN A 145 7.10 3.39 -2.77
N ASN A 146 5.77 3.47 -2.63
CA ASN A 146 5.09 3.64 -1.36
C ASN A 146 3.83 2.76 -1.34
N ARG A 147 4.03 1.45 -1.28
CA ARG A 147 2.92 0.50 -1.28
C ARG A 147 2.08 0.67 -0.01
N GLY A 148 0.83 1.12 -0.17
CA GLY A 148 -0.13 1.16 0.93
C GLY A 148 -0.52 -0.24 1.39
N VAL A 149 -0.63 -0.44 2.72
CA VAL A 149 -1.07 -1.69 3.35
C VAL A 149 -2.40 -1.43 4.06
N ILE A 150 -3.39 -2.28 3.78
CA ILE A 150 -4.70 -2.22 4.42
C ILE A 150 -4.90 -3.53 5.19
N THR A 151 -4.80 -3.47 6.52
CA THR A 151 -5.18 -4.58 7.38
C THR A 151 -6.70 -4.67 7.42
N ILE A 152 -7.26 -5.81 7.02
CA ILE A 152 -8.71 -5.95 6.82
C ILE A 152 -9.46 -5.72 8.13
N ALA A 153 -9.00 -6.35 9.22
CA ALA A 153 -9.67 -6.26 10.51
C ALA A 153 -9.73 -4.80 11.01
N ASN A 154 -8.63 -4.06 10.91
CA ASN A 154 -8.60 -2.64 11.28
C ASN A 154 -9.46 -1.77 10.35
N ALA A 155 -9.51 -2.08 9.05
CA ALA A 155 -10.35 -1.33 8.10
C ALA A 155 -11.86 -1.57 8.30
N VAL A 156 -12.24 -2.78 8.70
CA VAL A 156 -13.64 -3.18 8.91
C VAL A 156 -14.13 -2.82 10.31
N PHE A 157 -13.35 -3.11 11.35
CA PHE A 157 -13.76 -3.00 12.75
C PHE A 157 -13.15 -1.80 13.50
N GLY A 158 -12.02 -1.25 13.04
CA GLY A 158 -11.31 -0.13 13.69
C GLY A 158 -11.32 1.18 12.91
N SER A 159 -12.22 1.31 11.92
CA SER A 159 -12.32 2.52 11.09
C SER A 159 -12.86 3.73 11.88
N LYS A 160 -12.53 4.95 11.44
CA LYS A 160 -12.97 6.21 12.07
C LYS A 160 -13.54 7.16 11.00
N PRO A 161 -14.85 7.48 11.02
CA PRO A 161 -15.89 6.91 11.88
C PRO A 161 -16.08 5.40 11.64
N GLY A 162 -16.56 4.67 12.66
CA GLY A 162 -16.81 3.24 12.56
C GLY A 162 -17.91 2.90 11.56
N ILE A 163 -17.89 1.68 11.01
CA ILE A 163 -18.95 1.18 10.15
C ILE A 163 -20.16 0.79 11.01
N ASP A 164 -21.36 1.14 10.56
CA ASP A 164 -22.61 0.85 11.25
C ASP A 164 -22.81 -0.66 11.53
N ASP A 165 -23.21 -0.98 12.76
CA ASP A 165 -23.39 -2.36 13.23
C ASP A 165 -24.47 -3.11 12.46
N ASP A 166 -25.48 -2.44 11.91
CA ASP A 166 -26.54 -3.06 11.14
C ASP A 166 -26.02 -3.50 9.76
N VAL A 167 -25.07 -2.74 9.21
CA VAL A 167 -24.38 -3.10 7.97
C VAL A 167 -23.46 -4.30 8.22
N LEU A 168 -22.64 -4.26 9.27
CA LEU A 168 -21.70 -5.33 9.58
C LEU A 168 -22.40 -6.62 10.01
N SER A 169 -23.45 -6.55 10.84
CA SER A 169 -24.22 -7.73 11.28
C SER A 169 -24.87 -8.45 10.10
N LYS A 170 -25.45 -7.70 9.15
CA LYS A 170 -26.00 -8.28 7.91
C LYS A 170 -24.91 -8.84 7.00
N ALA A 171 -23.79 -8.13 6.83
CA ALA A 171 -22.71 -8.56 5.94
C ALA A 171 -21.98 -9.81 6.46
N LEU A 172 -21.78 -9.90 7.77
CA LEU A 172 -21.09 -11.03 8.42
C LEU A 172 -22.04 -12.15 8.85
N GLN A 173 -23.36 -11.95 8.72
CA GLN A 173 -24.40 -12.86 9.21
C GLN A 173 -24.21 -13.20 10.70
N ALA A 174 -23.96 -12.17 11.50
CA ALA A 174 -23.67 -12.27 12.93
C ALA A 174 -24.52 -11.29 13.74
N ASP A 175 -24.75 -11.58 15.01
CA ASP A 175 -25.48 -10.67 15.90
C ASP A 175 -24.70 -9.38 16.15
N LYS A 176 -25.43 -8.27 16.37
CA LYS A 176 -24.83 -6.95 16.66
C LYS A 176 -23.90 -7.00 17.87
N TYR A 177 -24.21 -7.81 18.88
CA TYR A 177 -23.33 -8.01 20.04
C TYR A 177 -21.95 -8.59 19.67
N VAL A 178 -21.90 -9.48 18.67
CA VAL A 178 -20.63 -10.03 18.18
C VAL A 178 -19.85 -8.94 17.41
N VAL A 179 -20.54 -8.14 16.62
CA VAL A 179 -19.95 -7.01 15.87
C VAL A 179 -19.37 -5.98 16.83
N ASP A 180 -20.14 -5.51 17.81
CA ASP A 180 -19.70 -4.55 18.82
C ASP A 180 -18.48 -5.06 19.60
N ARG A 181 -18.50 -6.33 20.00
CA ARG A 181 -17.33 -6.97 20.64
C ARG A 181 -16.10 -7.02 19.73
N LEU A 182 -16.27 -7.22 18.43
CA LEU A 182 -15.15 -7.21 17.46
C LEU A 182 -14.62 -5.79 17.26
N GLN A 183 -15.49 -4.78 17.14
CA GLN A 183 -15.09 -3.38 17.06
C GLN A 183 -14.33 -2.93 18.30
N TRP A 184 -14.73 -3.37 19.50
CA TRP A 184 -14.04 -3.04 20.75
C TRP A 184 -12.59 -3.57 20.84
N GLN A 185 -12.19 -4.50 19.98
CA GLN A 185 -10.81 -5.03 19.95
C GLN A 185 -9.84 -4.17 19.13
N PHE A 186 -10.30 -3.15 18.40
CA PHE A 186 -9.51 -2.32 17.47
C PHE A 186 -9.63 -0.82 17.79
#